data_AF-A0AAD4D000-F1
#
_entry.id   AF-A0AAD4D000-F1
#
_cell.length_a   1.000
_cell.length_b   1.000
_cell.length_c   1.000
_cell.angle_alpha   90.00
_cell.angle_beta   90.00
_cell.angle_gamma   90.00
#
_symmetry.space_group_name_H-M   'P 1'
#
loop_
_entity.id
_entity.type
_entity.pdbx_description
1 polymer ?
#
loop_
_entity_poly.entity_id
_entity_poly.type
_entity_poly.pdbx_seq_one_letter_code
_entity_poly.pdbx_strand_id
1 'polypeptide(L)'
;MANPHRMPKACYFILPNEFGERFCYYGVQPNLNKYFQLITGMDKVQAKPNLNKYFQLITGMDSTDAKVYSTAFTMLAYFFPLIGAALSDSFLGKWWTIIGFSTVYLIGMILVTVFAIPDLIGPVGQVSNFLTFLPMLVIAIGTGGIKPCVSSHGGDQYLPSQEAGKDLFFNIFYVSINVGALLTQFIVPELTKLHCYGQDTCYAGAFLLPTVVFALAFTIFMSGHRFYRIVPPLGEFLPLKAVRASILAARRHRAATPQERIAKGHWLNFAEEEYGGVFVEEVRDFGLILVPVVIPFAFCWM
;
A
#
# COMPACT_ATOMS: atom_id res chain seq x y z
N MET A 1 -28.20 -3.85 25.83
CA MET A 1 -26.73 -3.70 25.89
C MET A 1 -26.16 -4.30 24.61
N ALA A 2 -25.32 -3.58 23.87
CA ALA A 2 -24.69 -4.15 22.67
C ALA A 2 -23.73 -5.27 23.09
N ASN A 3 -23.76 -6.41 22.37
CA ASN A 3 -22.88 -7.53 22.65
C ASN A 3 -21.41 -7.09 22.43
N PRO A 4 -20.52 -7.19 23.45
CA PRO A 4 -19.15 -6.69 23.37
C PRO A 4 -18.28 -7.42 22.33
N HIS A 5 -18.68 -8.62 21.89
CA HIS A 5 -17.98 -9.40 20.86
C HIS A 5 -18.54 -9.19 19.45
N ARG A 6 -19.61 -8.40 19.29
CA ARG A 6 -20.26 -8.22 17.99
C ARG A 6 -19.52 -7.17 17.16
N MET A 7 -19.09 -7.60 15.97
CA MET A 7 -18.52 -6.71 14.95
C MET A 7 -19.53 -5.63 14.49
N PRO A 8 -19.15 -4.34 14.50
CA PRO A 8 -19.97 -3.26 13.97
C PRO A 8 -20.37 -3.46 12.51
N LYS A 9 -21.53 -2.94 12.13
CA LYS A 9 -22.03 -3.04 10.74
C LYS A 9 -21.05 -2.42 9.73
N ALA A 10 -20.37 -1.34 10.13
CA ALA A 10 -19.32 -0.68 9.36
C ALA A 10 -18.25 -1.66 8.84
N CYS A 11 -17.77 -2.57 9.70
CA CYS A 11 -16.66 -3.46 9.36
C CYS A 11 -16.99 -4.40 8.18
N TYR A 12 -18.25 -4.76 7.98
CA TYR A 12 -18.68 -5.58 6.83
C TYR A 12 -18.50 -4.89 5.48
N PHE A 13 -18.40 -3.55 5.45
CA PHE A 13 -18.08 -2.78 4.24
C PHE A 13 -16.58 -2.54 4.07
N ILE A 14 -15.80 -2.67 5.16
CA ILE A 14 -14.34 -2.47 5.16
C ILE A 14 -13.61 -3.76 4.74
N LEU A 15 -14.07 -4.93 5.21
CA LEU A 15 -13.42 -6.21 4.91
C LEU A 15 -13.37 -6.55 3.41
N PRO A 16 -14.44 -6.36 2.61
CA PRO A 16 -14.38 -6.56 1.16
C PRO A 16 -13.39 -5.63 0.47
N ASN A 17 -13.23 -4.40 0.97
CA ASN A 17 -12.25 -3.45 0.45
C ASN A 17 -10.81 -3.98 0.62
N GLU A 18 -10.47 -4.49 1.80
CA GLU A 18 -9.16 -5.10 2.04
C GLU A 18 -8.95 -6.33 1.16
N PHE A 19 -9.95 -7.21 1.06
CA PHE A 19 -9.89 -8.37 0.17
C PHE A 19 -9.63 -7.95 -1.29
N GLY A 20 -10.40 -6.99 -1.80
CA GLY A 20 -10.30 -6.53 -3.19
C GLY A 20 -8.98 -5.82 -3.49
N GLU A 21 -8.48 -5.01 -2.56
CA GLU A 21 -7.17 -4.36 -2.65
C GLU A 21 -6.05 -5.40 -2.75
N ARG A 22 -6.07 -6.44 -1.90
CA ARG A 22 -5.05 -7.49 -1.88
C ARG A 22 -5.13 -8.40 -3.10
N PHE A 23 -6.35 -8.80 -3.48
CA PHE A 23 -6.57 -9.53 -4.73
C PHE A 23 -5.98 -8.75 -5.91
N CYS A 24 -6.18 -7.43 -5.93
CA CYS A 24 -5.67 -6.57 -6.98
C CYS A 24 -4.14 -6.46 -6.98
N TYR A 25 -3.55 -6.13 -5.82
CA TYR A 25 -2.11 -5.93 -5.68
C TYR A 25 -1.32 -7.21 -6.04
N TYR A 26 -1.72 -8.36 -5.49
CA TYR A 26 -1.06 -9.63 -5.75
C TYR A 26 -1.36 -10.20 -7.15
N GLY A 27 -2.45 -9.76 -7.81
CA GLY A 27 -2.71 -10.10 -9.21
C GLY A 27 -1.86 -9.31 -10.18
N VAL A 28 -1.58 -8.04 -9.87
CA VAL A 28 -0.83 -7.15 -10.76
C VAL A 28 0.68 -7.33 -10.60
N GLN A 29 1.19 -7.34 -9.36
CA GLN A 29 2.63 -7.29 -9.10
C GLN A 29 3.44 -8.39 -9.82
N PRO A 30 3.08 -9.68 -9.79
CA PRO A 30 3.85 -10.73 -10.46
C PRO A 30 3.72 -10.69 -11.99
N ASN A 31 2.58 -10.19 -12.50
CA ASN A 31 2.29 -10.14 -13.92
C ASN A 31 2.89 -8.91 -14.61
N LEU A 32 3.16 -7.83 -13.85
CA LEU A 32 3.84 -6.65 -14.39
C LEU A 32 5.20 -7.01 -15.01
N ASN A 33 6.08 -7.71 -14.29
CA ASN A 33 7.39 -8.07 -14.86
C ASN A 33 7.27 -8.89 -16.16
N LYS A 34 6.33 -9.84 -16.20
CA LYS A 34 6.11 -10.68 -17.40
C LYS A 34 5.51 -9.88 -18.55
N TYR A 35 4.54 -9.02 -18.27
CA TYR A 35 3.95 -8.11 -19.24
C TYR A 35 5.00 -7.17 -19.84
N PHE A 36 5.89 -6.62 -19.01
CA PHE A 36 7.02 -5.80 -19.47
C PHE A 36 7.94 -6.56 -20.42
N GLN A 37 8.30 -7.79 -20.08
CA GLN A 37 9.10 -8.64 -20.96
C GLN A 37 8.41 -8.92 -22.29
N LEU A 38 7.08 -9.01 -22.32
CA LEU A 38 6.32 -9.20 -23.55
C LEU A 38 6.36 -7.95 -24.45
N ILE A 39 6.03 -6.77 -23.90
CA ILE A 39 5.92 -5.51 -24.68
C ILE A 39 7.26 -4.95 -25.12
N THR A 40 8.34 -5.25 -24.38
CA THR A 40 9.71 -4.94 -24.80
C THR A 40 10.28 -6.05 -25.68
N GLY A 41 9.49 -7.05 -26.08
CA GLY A 41 9.91 -8.14 -26.96
C GLY A 41 10.92 -9.12 -26.35
N MET A 42 11.28 -8.96 -25.07
CA MET A 42 12.28 -9.76 -24.36
C MET A 42 11.86 -11.23 -24.17
N ASP A 43 10.57 -11.52 -24.11
CA ASP A 43 10.04 -12.89 -23.98
C ASP A 43 10.32 -13.75 -25.23
N LYS A 44 10.15 -13.18 -26.43
CA LYS A 44 10.50 -13.84 -27.72
C LYS A 44 12.00 -13.93 -27.97
N VAL A 45 12.75 -13.13 -27.23
CA VAL A 45 14.20 -12.92 -27.35
C VAL A 45 14.99 -13.96 -26.54
N GLN A 46 14.46 -14.44 -25.41
CA GLN A 46 15.07 -15.56 -24.67
C GLN A 46 15.20 -16.82 -25.54
N ALA A 47 14.28 -17.00 -26.51
CA ALA A 47 14.29 -18.12 -27.45
C ALA A 47 15.26 -17.95 -28.64
N LYS A 48 15.79 -16.74 -28.91
CA LYS A 48 16.72 -16.46 -30.03
C LYS A 48 17.76 -15.39 -29.66
N PRO A 49 19.01 -15.75 -29.31
CA PRO A 49 20.02 -14.82 -28.78
C PRO A 49 20.40 -13.67 -29.74
N ASN A 50 20.28 -13.87 -31.05
CA ASN A 50 20.55 -12.83 -32.05
C ASN A 50 19.42 -11.78 -32.18
N LEU A 51 18.19 -12.13 -31.82
CA LEU A 51 17.06 -11.20 -31.80
C LEU A 51 17.13 -10.28 -30.58
N ASN A 52 17.72 -10.75 -29.48
CA ASN A 52 17.97 -9.95 -28.26
C ASN A 52 18.70 -8.65 -28.59
N LYS A 53 19.79 -8.79 -29.35
CA LYS A 53 20.65 -7.66 -29.72
C LYS A 53 19.94 -6.63 -30.59
N TYR A 54 19.07 -7.07 -31.51
CA TYR A 54 18.29 -6.16 -32.37
C TYR A 54 17.22 -5.39 -31.59
N PHE A 55 16.49 -6.08 -30.70
CA PHE A 55 15.45 -5.44 -29.89
C PHE A 55 16.01 -4.55 -28.79
N GLN A 56 17.15 -4.93 -28.19
CA GLN A 56 17.93 -4.10 -27.27
C GLN A 56 18.43 -2.81 -27.95
N LEU A 57 18.80 -2.86 -29.23
CA LEU A 57 19.19 -1.69 -30.03
C LEU A 57 18.03 -0.72 -30.30
N ILE A 58 16.79 -1.21 -30.38
CA ILE A 58 15.60 -0.40 -30.68
C ILE A 58 14.97 0.17 -29.40
N THR A 59 14.87 -0.65 -28.35
CA THR A 59 14.21 -0.29 -27.08
C THR A 59 15.16 0.30 -26.04
N GLY A 60 16.46 0.07 -26.17
CA GLY A 60 17.47 0.48 -25.20
C GLY A 60 17.39 -0.22 -23.84
N MET A 61 16.52 -1.23 -23.67
CA MET A 61 16.29 -1.92 -22.38
C MET A 61 16.81 -3.37 -22.39
N ASP A 62 17.43 -3.78 -21.29
CA ASP A 62 17.85 -5.16 -20.99
C ASP A 62 16.82 -5.89 -20.09
N SER A 63 16.91 -7.22 -20.03
CA SER A 63 16.18 -8.09 -19.09
C SER A 63 16.37 -7.68 -17.62
N THR A 64 17.48 -7.02 -17.32
CA THR A 64 17.76 -6.36 -16.05
C THR A 64 16.78 -5.21 -15.77
N ASP A 65 16.38 -4.44 -16.79
CA ASP A 65 15.57 -3.23 -16.62
C ASP A 65 14.12 -3.56 -16.24
N ALA A 66 13.51 -4.59 -16.83
CA ALA A 66 12.15 -5.03 -16.43
C ALA A 66 12.09 -5.45 -14.95
N LYS A 67 13.14 -6.12 -14.46
CA LYS A 67 13.28 -6.44 -13.04
C LYS A 67 13.45 -5.18 -12.19
N VAL A 68 14.25 -4.23 -12.64
CA VAL A 68 14.43 -2.93 -11.96
C VAL A 68 13.09 -2.21 -11.82
N TYR A 69 12.27 -2.14 -12.86
CA TYR A 69 10.95 -1.50 -12.78
C TYR A 69 10.01 -2.21 -11.82
N SER A 70 9.95 -3.55 -11.85
CA SER A 70 9.11 -4.34 -10.94
C SER A 70 9.54 -4.18 -9.47
N THR A 71 10.85 -4.12 -9.22
CA THR A 71 11.42 -3.88 -7.89
C THR A 71 11.15 -2.44 -7.45
N ALA A 72 11.33 -1.46 -8.33
CA ALA A 72 11.02 -0.05 -8.07
C ALA A 72 9.53 0.15 -7.74
N PHE A 73 8.62 -0.53 -8.45
CA PHE A 73 7.20 -0.55 -8.12
C PHE A 73 6.95 -1.09 -6.71
N THR A 74 7.58 -2.21 -6.36
CA THR A 74 7.44 -2.81 -5.04
C THR A 74 7.97 -1.84 -3.97
N MET A 75 9.14 -1.26 -4.17
CA MET A 75 9.73 -0.25 -3.29
C MET A 75 8.78 0.94 -3.10
N LEU A 76 8.24 1.51 -4.18
CA LEU A 76 7.30 2.63 -4.12
C LEU A 76 6.01 2.26 -3.38
N ALA A 77 5.46 1.07 -3.64
CA ALA A 77 4.26 0.57 -2.97
C ALA A 77 4.44 0.33 -1.45
N TYR A 78 5.68 0.25 -0.96
CA TYR A 78 6.02 0.20 0.47
C TYR A 78 6.57 1.53 1.02
N PHE A 79 6.98 2.46 0.16
CA PHE A 79 7.37 3.82 0.54
C PHE A 79 6.18 4.75 0.72
N PHE A 80 5.24 4.78 -0.23
CA PHE A 80 4.05 5.63 -0.19
C PHE A 80 3.13 5.43 1.03
N PRO A 81 3.04 4.26 1.70
CA PRO A 81 2.38 4.14 3.01
C PRO A 81 2.86 5.14 4.05
N LEU A 82 4.15 5.50 4.08
CA LEU A 82 4.65 6.51 5.03
C LEU A 82 4.01 7.87 4.77
N ILE A 83 3.89 8.23 3.49
CA ILE A 83 3.25 9.49 3.07
C ILE A 83 1.74 9.43 3.31
N GLY A 84 1.10 8.30 3.00
CA GLY A 84 -0.34 8.09 3.22
C GLY A 84 -0.74 8.21 4.68
N ALA A 85 0.00 7.54 5.57
CA ALA A 85 -0.20 7.61 7.02
C ALA A 85 -0.08 9.05 7.51
N ALA A 86 1.04 9.71 7.20
CA ALA A 86 1.30 11.09 7.60
C ALA A 86 0.21 12.05 7.11
N LEU A 87 -0.25 11.90 5.87
CA LEU A 87 -1.30 12.74 5.29
C LEU A 87 -2.68 12.47 5.94
N SER A 88 -3.01 11.21 6.22
CA SER A 88 -4.27 10.81 6.84
C SER A 88 -4.40 11.31 8.27
N ASP A 89 -3.35 11.19 9.08
CA ASP A 89 -3.39 11.54 10.50
C ASP A 89 -3.28 13.06 10.69
N SER A 90 -2.54 13.75 9.79
CA SER A 90 -2.28 15.18 9.94
C SER A 90 -3.39 16.06 9.38
N PHE A 91 -3.86 15.80 8.14
CA PHE A 91 -4.64 16.80 7.39
C PHE A 91 -5.95 16.29 6.80
N LEU A 92 -5.94 15.14 6.11
CA LEU A 92 -7.11 14.70 5.33
C LEU A 92 -8.12 13.89 6.14
N GLY A 93 -7.66 13.19 7.19
CA GLY A 93 -8.44 12.14 7.84
C GLY A 93 -8.46 10.86 7.02
N LYS A 94 -8.59 9.72 7.71
CA LYS A 94 -8.51 8.38 7.12
C LYS A 94 -9.54 8.16 6.00
N TRP A 95 -10.77 8.64 6.17
CA TRP A 95 -11.83 8.50 5.18
C TRP A 95 -11.45 9.10 3.82
N TRP A 96 -11.09 10.40 3.81
CA TRP A 96 -10.74 11.10 2.58
C TRP A 96 -9.46 10.58 1.96
N THR A 97 -8.49 10.18 2.78
CA THR A 97 -7.28 9.50 2.28
C THR A 97 -7.62 8.21 1.56
N ILE A 98 -8.46 7.33 2.14
CA ILE A 98 -8.85 6.07 1.50
C ILE A 98 -9.57 6.35 0.18
N ILE A 99 -10.55 7.27 0.14
CA ILE A 99 -11.29 7.61 -1.09
C ILE A 99 -10.37 8.17 -2.17
N GLY A 100 -9.51 9.14 -1.82
CA GLY A 100 -8.59 9.78 -2.76
C GLY A 100 -7.60 8.77 -3.36
N PHE A 101 -6.89 8.03 -2.52
CA PHE A 101 -5.90 7.06 -2.99
C PHE A 101 -6.53 5.84 -3.67
N SER A 102 -7.73 5.40 -3.27
CA SER A 102 -8.46 4.33 -3.99
C SER A 102 -8.89 4.76 -5.38
N THR A 103 -9.26 6.04 -5.55
CA THR A 103 -9.55 6.60 -6.88
C THR A 103 -8.29 6.62 -7.75
N VAL A 104 -7.16 7.08 -7.20
CA VAL A 104 -5.86 7.05 -7.89
C VAL A 104 -5.47 5.62 -8.24
N TYR A 105 -5.64 4.67 -7.32
CA TYR A 105 -5.37 3.26 -7.58
C TYR A 105 -6.24 2.73 -8.73
N LEU A 106 -7.54 2.99 -8.71
CA LEU A 106 -8.46 2.55 -9.76
C LEU A 106 -8.10 3.14 -11.13
N ILE A 107 -7.68 4.42 -11.19
CA ILE A 107 -7.17 5.03 -12.42
C ILE A 107 -5.93 4.28 -12.92
N GLY A 108 -4.96 4.00 -12.05
CA GLY A 108 -3.78 3.21 -12.41
C GLY A 108 -4.12 1.82 -12.93
N MET A 109 -5.13 1.17 -12.34
CA MET A 109 -5.62 -0.15 -12.76
C MET A 109 -6.31 -0.12 -14.13
N ILE A 110 -7.10 0.91 -14.41
CA ILE A 110 -7.69 1.13 -15.73
C ILE A 110 -6.58 1.39 -16.75
N LEU A 111 -5.61 2.23 -16.42
CA LEU A 111 -4.48 2.53 -17.30
C LEU A 111 -3.69 1.26 -17.67
N VAL A 112 -3.30 0.43 -16.70
CA VAL A 112 -2.55 -0.80 -17.01
C VAL A 112 -3.38 -1.80 -17.83
N THR A 113 -4.68 -1.90 -17.56
CA THR A 113 -5.59 -2.78 -18.30
C THR A 113 -5.75 -2.33 -19.76
N VAL A 114 -5.95 -1.03 -19.98
CA VAL A 114 -6.10 -0.44 -21.31
C VAL A 114 -4.78 -0.53 -22.09
N PHE A 115 -3.65 -0.22 -21.44
CA PHE A 115 -2.33 -0.25 -22.08
C PHE A 115 -1.89 -1.67 -22.44
N ALA A 116 -2.42 -2.69 -21.76
CA ALA A 116 -2.19 -4.09 -22.08
C ALA A 116 -2.95 -4.60 -23.31
N ILE A 117 -3.85 -3.80 -23.91
CA ILE A 117 -4.49 -4.13 -25.18
C ILE A 117 -3.44 -3.93 -26.30
N PRO A 118 -3.14 -4.96 -27.11
CA PRO A 118 -2.17 -4.85 -28.19
C PRO A 118 -2.50 -3.71 -29.17
N ASP A 119 -1.45 -3.08 -29.71
CA ASP A 119 -1.50 -2.01 -30.72
C ASP A 119 -2.19 -0.70 -30.33
N LEU A 120 -2.73 -0.59 -29.10
CA LEU A 120 -3.42 0.64 -28.66
C LEU A 120 -2.45 1.80 -28.35
N ILE A 121 -1.32 1.51 -27.71
CA ILE A 121 -0.32 2.50 -27.30
C ILE A 121 0.87 2.60 -28.27
N GLY A 122 0.81 1.85 -29.37
CA GLY A 122 1.85 1.77 -30.40
C GLY A 122 2.35 0.34 -30.63
N PRO A 123 3.11 0.11 -31.71
CA PRO A 123 3.68 -1.20 -32.01
C PRO A 123 4.62 -1.66 -30.90
N VAL A 124 4.60 -2.97 -30.62
CA VAL A 124 5.52 -3.63 -29.68
C VAL A 124 6.97 -3.25 -30.00
N GLY A 125 7.71 -2.74 -29.00
CA GLY A 125 9.09 -2.26 -29.16
C GLY A 125 9.27 -0.79 -29.55
N GLN A 126 8.20 -0.02 -29.79
CA GLN A 126 8.28 1.44 -30.03
C GLN A 126 7.55 2.26 -28.96
N VAL A 127 7.01 1.61 -27.93
CA VAL A 127 6.31 2.26 -26.83
C VAL A 127 7.32 2.99 -25.93
N SER A 128 7.04 4.26 -25.61
CA SER A 128 7.87 5.05 -24.70
C SER A 128 7.94 4.43 -23.30
N ASN A 129 9.16 4.28 -22.76
CA ASN A 129 9.41 3.76 -21.41
C ASN A 129 8.58 4.48 -20.33
N PHE A 130 8.33 5.78 -20.52
CA PHE A 130 7.50 6.58 -19.62
C PHE A 130 6.04 6.13 -19.61
N LEU A 131 5.45 5.89 -20.78
CA LEU A 131 4.06 5.43 -20.89
C LEU A 131 3.88 4.03 -20.29
N THR A 132 4.91 3.20 -20.38
CA THR A 132 4.90 1.87 -19.77
C THR A 132 4.99 1.92 -18.25
N PHE A 133 5.79 2.84 -17.70
CA PHE A 133 5.98 2.98 -16.24
C PHE A 133 4.86 3.76 -15.55
N LEU A 134 4.20 4.67 -16.26
CA LEU A 134 3.16 5.55 -15.70
C LEU A 134 2.05 4.80 -14.93
N PRO A 135 1.42 3.72 -15.45
CA PRO A 135 0.41 2.98 -14.70
C PRO A 135 0.94 2.40 -13.39
N MET A 136 2.18 1.89 -13.38
CA MET A 136 2.81 1.34 -12.17
C MET A 136 3.02 2.41 -11.11
N LEU A 137 3.50 3.59 -11.50
CA LEU A 137 3.68 4.71 -10.59
C LEU A 137 2.35 5.11 -9.95
N VAL A 138 1.30 5.26 -10.77
CA VAL A 138 -0.04 5.62 -10.32
C VAL A 138 -0.60 4.54 -9.37
N ILE A 139 -0.45 3.26 -9.71
CA ILE A 139 -0.85 2.15 -8.84
C ILE A 139 -0.08 2.18 -7.52
N ALA A 140 1.25 2.36 -7.55
CA ALA A 140 2.10 2.37 -6.36
C ALA A 140 1.71 3.50 -5.38
N ILE A 141 1.40 4.68 -5.91
CA ILE A 141 0.88 5.82 -5.12
C ILE A 141 -0.46 5.43 -4.49
N GLY A 142 -1.38 4.88 -5.28
CA GLY A 142 -2.72 4.47 -4.83
C GLY A 142 -2.68 3.40 -3.72
N THR A 143 -2.13 2.23 -4.01
CA THR A 143 -2.02 1.13 -3.01
C THR A 143 -1.24 1.58 -1.76
N GLY A 144 -0.16 2.35 -1.94
CA GLY A 144 0.64 2.82 -0.84
C GLY A 144 -0.16 3.69 0.14
N GLY A 145 -0.92 4.67 -0.36
CA GLY A 145 -1.70 5.57 0.48
C GLY A 145 -2.86 4.91 1.23
N ILE A 146 -3.41 3.82 0.70
CA ILE A 146 -4.57 3.10 1.28
C ILE A 146 -4.14 2.22 2.46
N LYS A 147 -3.01 1.50 2.33
CA LYS A 147 -2.54 0.47 3.28
C LYS A 147 -2.55 0.89 4.76
N PRO A 148 -2.00 2.05 5.17
CA PRO A 148 -1.98 2.42 6.60
C PRO A 148 -3.34 2.88 7.13
N CYS A 149 -4.27 3.25 6.23
CA CYS A 149 -5.51 3.91 6.58
C CYS A 149 -6.67 2.93 6.79
N VAL A 150 -6.75 1.83 6.03
CA VAL A 150 -7.92 0.93 6.05
C VAL A 150 -8.01 0.14 7.36
N SER A 151 -6.89 -0.40 7.84
CA SER A 151 -6.85 -1.17 9.09
C SER A 151 -7.14 -0.30 10.31
N SER A 152 -6.55 0.90 10.36
CA SER A 152 -6.80 1.89 11.41
C SER A 152 -8.25 2.41 11.37
N HIS A 153 -8.79 2.68 10.18
CA HIS A 153 -10.19 3.06 10.01
C HIS A 153 -11.15 1.95 10.48
N GLY A 154 -10.80 0.68 10.24
CA GLY A 154 -11.56 -0.47 10.75
C GLY A 154 -11.55 -0.57 12.28
N GLY A 155 -10.40 -0.33 12.91
CA GLY A 155 -10.26 -0.28 14.36
C GLY A 155 -11.08 0.85 15.01
N ASP A 156 -11.15 2.00 14.35
CA ASP A 156 -11.89 3.18 14.82
C ASP A 156 -13.42 2.96 14.91
N GLN A 157 -13.95 1.91 14.27
CA GLN A 157 -15.38 1.59 14.29
C GLN A 157 -15.85 1.02 15.63
N TYR A 158 -14.92 0.57 16.47
CA TYR A 158 -15.23 -0.02 17.76
C TYR A 158 -15.34 1.05 18.85
N LEU A 159 -16.38 0.95 19.68
CA LEU A 159 -16.48 1.74 20.91
C LEU A 159 -15.60 1.14 22.01
N PRO A 160 -15.23 1.92 23.04
CA PRO A 160 -14.46 1.40 24.19
C PRO A 160 -15.12 0.21 24.89
N SER A 161 -16.44 0.06 24.80
CA SER A 161 -17.17 -1.11 25.35
C SER A 161 -17.11 -2.36 24.47
N GLN A 162 -16.54 -2.27 23.26
CA GLN A 162 -16.50 -3.34 22.25
C GLN A 162 -15.06 -3.75 21.90
N GLU A 163 -14.07 -3.38 22.71
CA GLU A 163 -12.66 -3.66 22.40
C GLU A 163 -12.36 -5.15 22.27
N ALA A 164 -13.05 -6.01 23.03
CA ALA A 164 -12.93 -7.46 22.92
C ALA A 164 -13.34 -8.01 21.54
N GLY A 165 -14.07 -7.24 20.72
CA GLY A 165 -14.42 -7.59 19.35
C GLY A 165 -13.36 -7.20 18.31
N LYS A 166 -12.37 -6.37 18.67
CA LYS A 166 -11.31 -5.91 17.74
C LYS A 166 -10.45 -7.08 17.26
N ASP A 167 -10.11 -8.02 18.14
CA ASP A 167 -9.30 -9.19 17.80
C ASP A 167 -9.95 -10.03 16.69
N LEU A 168 -11.26 -10.26 16.80
CA LEU A 168 -12.02 -10.98 15.77
C LEU A 168 -11.97 -10.24 14.43
N PHE A 169 -12.12 -8.91 14.44
CA PHE A 169 -12.02 -8.13 13.22
C PHE A 169 -10.64 -8.22 12.58
N PHE A 170 -9.56 -8.04 13.35
CA PHE A 170 -8.21 -8.14 12.80
C PHE A 170 -7.92 -9.56 12.31
N ASN A 171 -8.39 -10.60 13.00
CA ASN A 171 -8.27 -11.98 12.51
C ASN A 171 -8.96 -12.18 11.15
N ILE A 172 -10.20 -11.69 11.00
CA ILE A 172 -10.94 -11.78 9.72
C ILE A 172 -10.25 -10.90 8.65
N PHE A 173 -9.71 -9.75 9.04
CA PHE A 173 -8.95 -8.86 8.16
C PHE A 173 -7.71 -9.58 7.60
N TYR A 174 -6.92 -10.23 8.46
CA TYR A 174 -5.76 -11.03 8.04
C TYR A 174 -6.15 -12.23 7.17
N VAL A 175 -7.25 -12.92 7.49
CA VAL A 175 -7.78 -13.98 6.63
C VAL A 175 -8.13 -13.41 5.25
N SER A 176 -8.77 -12.25 5.18
CA SER A 176 -9.16 -11.60 3.92
C SER A 176 -7.94 -11.28 3.05
N ILE A 177 -6.82 -10.84 3.65
CA ILE A 177 -5.55 -10.61 2.96
C ILE A 177 -5.04 -11.90 2.32
N ASN A 178 -4.94 -12.97 3.10
CA ASN A 178 -4.38 -14.24 2.65
C ASN A 178 -5.27 -14.92 1.60
N VAL A 179 -6.59 -14.90 1.78
CA VAL A 179 -7.54 -15.45 0.81
C VAL A 179 -7.49 -14.66 -0.50
N GLY A 180 -7.42 -13.33 -0.45
CA GLY A 180 -7.26 -12.48 -1.63
C GLY A 180 -5.98 -12.82 -2.40
N ALA A 181 -4.84 -12.92 -1.69
CA ALA A 181 -3.55 -13.30 -2.25
C ALA A 181 -3.56 -14.71 -2.87
N LEU A 182 -4.16 -15.68 -2.18
CA LEU A 182 -4.25 -17.06 -2.64
C LEU A 182 -5.08 -17.18 -3.93
N LEU A 183 -6.29 -16.60 -3.92
CA LEU A 183 -7.20 -16.69 -5.06
C LEU A 183 -6.60 -16.05 -6.30
N THR A 184 -5.97 -14.87 -6.16
CA THR A 184 -5.38 -14.21 -7.33
C THR A 184 -4.18 -14.96 -7.90
N GLN A 185 -3.39 -15.67 -7.07
CA GLN A 185 -2.28 -16.49 -7.53
C GLN A 185 -2.72 -17.71 -8.33
N PHE A 186 -3.94 -18.22 -8.11
CA PHE A 186 -4.50 -19.28 -8.93
C PHE A 186 -5.24 -18.75 -10.16
N ILE A 187 -6.05 -17.70 -10.02
CA ILE A 187 -6.97 -17.27 -11.08
C ILE A 187 -6.25 -16.46 -12.16
N VAL A 188 -5.44 -15.48 -11.78
CA VAL A 188 -4.87 -14.52 -12.75
C VAL A 188 -3.88 -15.18 -13.71
N PRO A 189 -2.98 -16.10 -13.29
CA PRO A 189 -2.10 -16.80 -14.23
C PRO A 189 -2.85 -17.65 -15.26
N GLU A 190 -3.99 -18.25 -14.89
CA GLU A 190 -4.81 -19.00 -15.86
C GLU A 190 -5.47 -18.08 -16.89
N LEU A 191 -5.86 -16.85 -16.50
CA LEU A 191 -6.33 -15.85 -17.45
C LEU A 191 -5.23 -15.41 -18.41
N THR A 192 -3.99 -15.26 -17.95
CA THR A 192 -2.85 -14.89 -18.81
C THR A 192 -2.58 -15.93 -19.89
N LYS A 193 -2.92 -17.22 -19.69
CA LYS A 193 -2.72 -18.30 -20.67
C LYS A 193 -3.80 -18.33 -21.77
N LEU A 194 -4.86 -17.53 -21.64
CA LEU A 194 -5.90 -17.47 -22.66
C LEU A 194 -5.38 -16.76 -23.92
N HIS A 195 -5.90 -17.17 -25.07
CA HIS A 195 -5.60 -16.50 -26.34
C HIS A 195 -6.51 -15.28 -26.47
N CYS A 196 -5.93 -14.09 -26.61
CA CYS A 196 -6.71 -12.89 -26.86
C CYS A 196 -5.99 -11.92 -27.77
N TYR A 197 -6.75 -11.15 -28.55
CA TYR A 197 -6.22 -10.17 -29.52
C TYR A 197 -5.16 -10.74 -30.48
N GLY A 198 -5.29 -12.02 -30.86
CA GLY A 198 -4.34 -12.69 -31.75
C GLY A 198 -2.98 -13.04 -31.12
N GLN A 199 -2.84 -12.92 -29.79
CA GLN A 199 -1.67 -13.35 -29.04
C GLN A 199 -1.99 -14.62 -28.22
N ASP A 200 -0.96 -15.45 -27.98
CA ASP A 200 -1.06 -16.66 -27.16
C ASP A 200 -1.21 -16.38 -25.65
N THR A 201 -1.12 -15.10 -25.26
CA THR A 201 -1.25 -14.67 -23.86
C THR A 201 -2.20 -13.49 -23.73
N CYS A 202 -2.92 -13.41 -22.61
CA CYS A 202 -3.92 -12.37 -22.36
C CYS A 202 -3.66 -11.53 -21.10
N TYR A 203 -2.75 -10.56 -21.21
CA TYR A 203 -2.46 -9.63 -20.12
C TYR A 203 -3.59 -8.62 -19.85
N ALA A 204 -4.28 -8.15 -20.89
CA ALA A 204 -5.44 -7.26 -20.73
C ALA A 204 -6.54 -7.91 -19.87
N GLY A 205 -6.88 -9.17 -20.13
CA GLY A 205 -7.83 -9.93 -19.31
C GLY A 205 -7.32 -10.18 -17.89
N ALA A 206 -6.03 -10.51 -17.77
CA ALA A 206 -5.38 -10.74 -16.47
C ALA A 206 -5.37 -9.50 -15.57
N PHE A 207 -5.27 -8.28 -16.12
CA PHE A 207 -5.38 -7.03 -15.37
C PHE A 207 -6.83 -6.54 -15.18
N LEU A 208 -7.71 -6.86 -16.13
CA LEU A 208 -9.13 -6.48 -16.06
C LEU A 208 -9.84 -7.11 -14.85
N LEU A 209 -9.60 -8.39 -14.58
CA LEU A 209 -10.24 -9.07 -13.44
C LEU A 209 -9.90 -8.39 -12.09
N PRO A 210 -8.62 -8.20 -11.72
CA PRO A 210 -8.21 -7.37 -10.58
C PRO A 210 -8.88 -5.98 -10.55
N THR A 211 -8.96 -5.31 -11.69
CA THR A 211 -9.56 -3.97 -11.81
C THR A 211 -11.05 -4.00 -11.45
N VAL A 212 -11.80 -4.97 -11.97
CA VAL A 212 -13.23 -5.12 -11.68
C VAL A 212 -13.46 -5.50 -10.22
N VAL A 213 -12.68 -6.44 -9.68
CA VAL A 213 -12.79 -6.85 -8.28
C VAL A 213 -12.52 -5.67 -7.35
N PHE A 214 -11.48 -4.88 -7.61
CA PHE A 214 -11.17 -3.69 -6.81
C PHE A 214 -12.24 -2.59 -6.96
N ALA A 215 -12.75 -2.35 -8.17
CA ALA A 215 -13.83 -1.39 -8.40
C ALA A 215 -15.10 -1.74 -7.62
N LEU A 216 -15.48 -3.02 -7.61
CA LEU A 216 -16.62 -3.52 -6.83
C LEU A 216 -16.38 -3.36 -5.33
N ALA A 217 -15.20 -3.77 -4.86
CA ALA A 217 -14.81 -3.64 -3.45
C ALA A 217 -14.81 -2.18 -2.97
N PHE A 218 -14.27 -1.27 -3.79
CA PHE A 218 -14.27 0.17 -3.52
C PHE A 218 -15.69 0.75 -3.51
N THR A 219 -16.55 0.31 -4.42
CA THR A 219 -17.97 0.73 -4.44
C THR A 219 -18.70 0.26 -3.18
N ILE A 220 -18.45 -0.96 -2.72
CA ILE A 220 -18.99 -1.48 -1.45
C ILE A 220 -18.49 -0.63 -0.28
N PHE A 221 -17.20 -0.31 -0.24
CA PHE A 221 -16.63 0.55 0.79
C PHE A 221 -17.32 1.92 0.82
N MET A 222 -17.51 2.56 -0.33
CA MET A 222 -18.20 3.85 -0.44
C MET A 222 -19.65 3.79 0.05
N SER A 223 -20.36 2.70 -0.27
CA SER A 223 -21.76 2.51 0.17
C SER A 223 -21.91 2.45 1.69
N GLY A 224 -20.84 2.06 2.39
CA GLY A 224 -20.78 2.00 3.86
C GLY A 224 -20.69 3.37 4.55
N HIS A 225 -20.53 4.48 3.83
CA HIS A 225 -20.26 5.82 4.39
C HIS A 225 -21.17 6.21 5.56
N ARG A 226 -22.48 5.92 5.45
CA ARG A 226 -23.47 6.27 6.50
C ARG A 226 -23.30 5.49 7.80
N PHE A 227 -22.58 4.38 7.76
CA PHE A 227 -22.33 3.52 8.93
C PHE A 227 -20.97 3.80 9.58
N TYR A 228 -20.08 4.54 8.92
CA TYR A 228 -18.74 4.76 9.43
C TYR A 228 -18.69 5.84 10.50
N ARG A 229 -17.95 5.54 11.56
CA ARG A 229 -17.44 6.54 12.47
C ARG A 229 -16.17 7.16 11.86
N ILE A 230 -16.26 8.43 11.49
CA ILE A 230 -15.14 9.18 10.92
C ILE A 230 -14.45 9.96 12.04
N VAL A 231 -13.22 9.57 12.34
CA VAL A 231 -12.37 10.26 13.32
C VAL A 231 -11.71 11.46 12.62
N PRO A 232 -11.80 12.68 13.20
CA PRO A 232 -11.17 13.87 12.63
C PRO A 232 -9.63 13.76 12.69
N PRO A 233 -8.90 14.36 11.74
CA PRO A 233 -7.44 14.44 11.80
C PRO A 233 -6.96 15.38 12.91
N LEU A 234 -5.68 15.26 13.28
CA LEU A 234 -5.07 16.09 14.33
C LEU A 234 -4.92 17.57 13.94
N GLY A 235 -4.87 17.89 12.64
CA GLY A 235 -4.70 19.26 12.13
C GLY A 235 -3.25 19.78 12.15
N GLU A 236 -2.31 18.98 12.66
CA GLU A 236 -0.88 19.28 12.71
C GLU A 236 -0.07 18.16 12.06
N PHE A 237 1.08 18.48 11.46
CA PHE A 237 1.94 17.47 10.86
C PHE A 237 2.63 16.62 11.93
N LEU A 238 2.05 15.45 12.22
CA LEU A 238 2.42 14.56 13.31
C LEU A 238 3.92 14.19 13.32
N PRO A 239 4.56 13.85 12.17
CA PRO A 239 5.98 13.50 12.17
C PRO A 239 6.88 14.66 12.63
N LEU A 240 6.57 15.90 12.23
CA LEU A 240 7.35 17.06 12.65
C LEU A 240 7.12 17.39 14.12
N LYS A 241 5.89 17.20 14.63
CA LYS A 241 5.58 17.34 16.05
C LYS A 241 6.40 16.35 16.89
N ALA A 242 6.46 15.09 16.47
CA ALA A 242 7.27 14.06 17.12
C ALA A 242 8.77 14.42 17.12
N VAL A 243 9.30 14.85 15.97
CA VAL A 243 10.71 15.28 15.85
C VAL A 243 11.02 16.47 16.76
N ARG A 244 10.15 17.49 16.80
CA ARG A 244 10.32 18.65 17.70
C ARG A 244 10.30 18.25 19.17
N ALA A 245 9.37 17.39 19.55
CA ALA A 245 9.29 16.85 20.91
C ALA A 245 10.56 16.06 21.28
N SER A 246 11.06 15.20 20.38
CA SER A 246 12.31 14.46 20.61
C SER A 246 13.54 15.37 20.71
N ILE A 247 13.66 16.40 19.85
CA ILE A 247 14.77 17.35 19.92
C ILE A 247 14.73 18.15 21.23
N LEU A 248 13.54 18.61 21.64
CA LEU A 248 13.37 19.33 22.90
C LEU A 248 13.73 18.43 24.10
N ALA A 249 13.20 17.21 24.12
CA ALA A 249 13.51 16.21 25.13
C ALA A 249 15.02 15.95 25.22
N ALA A 250 15.70 15.76 24.09
CA ALA A 250 17.14 15.54 24.05
C ALA A 250 17.94 16.76 24.57
N ARG A 251 17.53 17.98 24.23
CA ARG A 251 18.17 19.22 24.72
C ARG A 251 18.00 19.36 26.24
N ARG A 252 16.77 19.20 26.75
CA ARG A 252 16.47 19.28 28.18
C ARG A 252 17.16 18.16 28.97
N HIS A 253 17.17 16.94 28.47
CA HIS A 253 17.89 15.82 29.08
C HIS A 253 19.41 16.08 29.18
N ARG A 254 20.02 16.66 28.13
CA ARG A 254 21.45 17.05 28.15
C ARG A 254 21.75 18.13 29.19
N ALA A 255 20.85 19.10 29.36
CA ALA A 255 20.98 20.18 30.34
C ALA A 255 20.61 19.77 31.78
N ALA A 256 19.84 18.69 31.94
CA ALA A 256 19.36 18.22 33.24
C ALA A 256 20.47 17.65 34.12
N THR A 257 20.34 17.88 35.42
CA THR A 257 21.20 17.31 36.47
C THR A 257 20.99 15.80 36.61
N PRO A 258 21.96 15.06 37.20
CA PRO A 258 21.81 13.61 37.40
C PRO A 258 20.56 13.22 38.23
N GLN A 259 20.17 14.04 39.20
CA GLN A 259 18.98 13.81 40.04
C GLN A 259 17.68 13.94 39.24
N GLU A 260 17.58 14.95 38.39
CA GLU A 260 16.41 15.16 37.51
C GLU A 260 16.26 14.04 36.47
N ARG A 261 17.38 13.51 35.94
CA ARG A 261 17.36 12.38 35.00
C ARG A 261 16.80 11.11 35.65
N ILE A 262 17.20 10.83 36.89
CA ILE A 262 16.68 9.68 37.65
C ILE A 262 15.19 9.86 37.94
N ALA A 263 14.76 11.08 38.31
CA ALA A 263 13.36 11.36 38.61
C ALA A 263 12.42 11.18 37.39
N LYS A 264 12.84 11.63 36.21
CA LYS A 264 12.05 11.50 34.96
C LYS A 264 12.18 10.12 34.30
N GLY A 265 13.20 9.34 34.63
CA GLY A 265 13.42 7.99 34.11
C GLY A 265 13.85 7.98 32.64
N HIS A 266 12.89 8.02 31.71
CA HIS A 266 13.16 8.00 30.27
C HIS A 266 13.41 9.41 29.71
N TRP A 267 14.39 9.56 28.82
CA TRP A 267 14.80 10.87 28.29
C TRP A 267 13.71 11.61 27.51
N LEU A 268 12.74 10.90 26.91
CA LEU A 268 11.59 11.52 26.24
C LEU A 268 10.66 12.29 27.21
N ASN A 269 10.60 11.90 28.48
CA ASN A 269 9.69 12.47 29.48
C ASN A 269 10.02 13.94 29.82
N PHE A 270 11.14 14.46 29.31
CA PHE A 270 11.49 15.88 29.40
C PHE A 270 10.68 16.79 28.44
N ALA A 271 9.98 16.22 27.45
CA ALA A 271 9.06 16.96 26.56
C ALA A 271 7.59 16.91 27.03
N GLU A 272 7.30 16.18 28.11
CA GLU A 272 5.94 15.88 28.58
C GLU A 272 5.12 17.12 28.92
N GLU A 273 5.75 18.12 29.53
CA GLU A 273 5.10 19.37 29.94
C GLU A 273 4.59 20.21 28.76
N GLU A 274 5.22 20.10 27.60
CA GLU A 274 4.93 20.95 26.43
C GLU A 274 4.09 20.21 25.37
N TYR A 275 4.28 18.89 25.24
CA TYR A 275 3.62 18.08 24.22
C TYR A 275 2.58 17.09 24.78
N GLY A 276 2.48 16.95 26.10
CA GLY A 276 1.52 16.08 26.79
C GLY A 276 2.03 14.65 27.03
N GLY A 277 1.65 14.07 28.17
CA GLY A 277 2.05 12.72 28.61
C GLY A 277 1.75 11.62 27.61
N VAL A 278 0.49 11.53 27.20
CA VAL A 278 0.01 10.48 26.28
C VAL A 278 0.76 10.49 24.95
N PHE A 279 0.98 11.68 24.38
CA PHE A 279 1.71 11.81 23.11
C PHE A 279 3.18 11.41 23.24
N VAL A 280 3.85 11.83 24.31
CA VAL A 280 5.26 11.47 24.55
C VAL A 280 5.41 9.97 24.78
N GLU A 281 4.45 9.35 25.47
CA GLU A 281 4.36 7.90 25.63
C GLU A 281 4.17 7.19 24.28
N GLU A 282 3.26 7.65 23.42
CA GLU A 282 3.08 7.09 22.07
C GLU A 282 4.36 7.20 21.21
N VAL A 283 5.07 8.34 21.26
CA VAL A 283 6.34 8.52 20.53
C VAL A 283 7.43 7.60 21.09
N ARG A 284 7.47 7.41 22.41
CA ARG A 284 8.40 6.49 23.06
C ARG A 284 8.14 5.05 22.63
N ASP A 285 6.89 4.61 22.74
CA ASP A 285 6.49 3.24 22.44
C ASP A 285 6.68 2.95 20.94
N PHE A 286 6.38 3.91 20.08
CA PHE A 286 6.71 3.84 18.66
C PHE A 286 8.22 3.68 18.43
N GLY A 287 9.07 4.47 19.10
CA GLY A 287 10.53 4.36 18.99
C GLY A 287 11.07 3.02 19.50
N LEU A 288 10.51 2.51 20.60
CA LEU A 288 10.87 1.23 21.19
C LEU A 288 10.46 0.03 20.33
N ILE A 289 9.47 0.17 19.45
CA ILE A 289 9.10 -0.87 18.47
C ILE A 289 9.91 -0.70 17.18
N LEU A 290 10.02 0.53 16.67
CA LEU A 290 10.67 0.83 15.39
C LEU A 290 12.15 0.42 15.40
N VAL A 291 12.90 0.82 16.44
CA VAL A 291 14.36 0.66 16.47
C VAL A 291 14.81 -0.80 16.59
N PRO A 292 14.25 -1.64 17.48
CA PRO A 292 14.70 -3.03 17.62
C PRO A 292 13.95 -4.02 16.71
N VAL A 293 12.75 -3.69 16.23
CA VAL A 293 11.96 -4.61 15.38
C VAL A 293 12.07 -4.22 13.92
N VAL A 294 11.71 -2.99 13.57
CA VAL A 294 11.57 -2.61 12.14
C VAL A 294 12.93 -2.42 11.47
N ILE A 295 13.87 -1.75 12.13
CA ILE A 295 15.20 -1.48 11.55
C ILE A 295 15.96 -2.78 11.26
N PRO A 296 16.12 -3.73 12.21
CA PRO A 296 16.80 -5.00 11.92
C PRO A 296 16.10 -5.82 10.85
N PHE A 297 14.77 -5.91 10.86
CA PHE A 297 14.03 -6.64 9.82
C PHE A 297 14.19 -6.02 8.43
N ALA A 298 14.23 -4.69 8.33
CA ALA A 298 14.46 -4.00 7.06
C ALA A 298 15.87 -4.29 6.49
N PHE A 299 16.88 -4.42 7.34
CA PHE A 299 18.26 -4.71 6.92
C PHE A 299 18.57 -6.21 6.79
N CYS A 300 17.82 -7.11 7.42
CA CYS A 300 18.02 -8.56 7.32
C CYS A 300 17.27 -9.23 6.15
N TRP A 301 16.35 -8.53 5.48
CA TRP A 301 15.58 -9.02 4.33
C TRP A 301 15.91 -8.31 3.00
N MET A 302 16.95 -7.47 2.97
CA MET A 302 17.64 -7.01 1.75
C MET A 302 18.83 -7.92 1.46
#